data_AF-I3MNQ8-F1
#
_entry.id   AF-I3MNQ8-F1
#
_cell.length_a   1.000
_cell.length_b   1.000
_cell.length_c   1.000
_cell.angle_alpha   90.00
_cell.angle_beta   90.00
_cell.angle_gamma   90.00
#
_symmetry.space_group_name_H-M   'P 1'
#
loop_
_entity.id
_entity.type
_entity.pdbx_description
1 polymer ?
#
loop_
_entity_poly.entity_id
_entity_poly.type
_entity_poly.pdbx_seq_one_letter_code
_entity_poly.pdbx_strand_id
1 'polypeptide(L)'
;MSGLSRLEMEGCRHLLGLLDNDEIMALCDTVTNRLVYPEDRQDAIRAILVYSQSVEELLKRKKVHREVIFKYLATQGVVIPPTTEKHNLIQHTKDYWEKQLQLKLKETQEPVTKTEDLGLFQQQAKEGKNAEKVDFRRLGEEFCRWFFELLNSQNPFLGSPQGEWGPQHFWHDVKLRFYYNTSEQNVIDYYGAEIVSLRLLSLVKEEFLFLSPNLDSRGLKCASSAHGLVMVGVAGTVHRGNTCMGIFEQIFGLIRCPFVENTWKIKFINLRIVGESSLAPGTTLKPTVKFEQSDLEAFYNVITSCGDNELKLTVRQTVDSGTGDQALCSGNEALLKKRELSLPNPLEH
;
A
#
# COMPACT_ATOMS: atom_id res chain seq x y z
N MET A 1 22.93 -11.71 -32.51
CA MET A 1 23.51 -10.68 -31.63
C MET A 1 22.56 -10.54 -30.46
N SER A 2 22.97 -10.99 -29.28
CA SER A 2 22.08 -11.03 -28.10
C SER A 2 22.05 -9.64 -27.49
N GLY A 3 20.93 -8.94 -27.63
CA GLY A 3 20.68 -7.70 -26.90
C GLY A 3 20.19 -7.98 -25.48
N LEU A 4 20.06 -6.92 -24.69
CA LEU A 4 19.43 -6.99 -23.36
C LEU A 4 18.01 -7.58 -23.48
N SER A 5 17.65 -8.51 -22.59
CA SER A 5 16.27 -8.97 -22.46
C SER A 5 15.36 -7.82 -21.98
N ARG A 6 14.05 -7.95 -22.19
CA ARG A 6 13.08 -6.90 -21.81
C ARG A 6 13.17 -6.50 -20.32
N LEU A 7 13.42 -7.47 -19.44
CA LEU A 7 13.57 -7.21 -17.99
C LEU A 7 14.90 -6.54 -17.66
N GLU A 8 15.98 -6.97 -18.33
CA GLU A 8 17.30 -6.34 -18.19
C GLU A 8 17.29 -4.91 -18.71
N MET A 9 16.59 -4.63 -19.82
CA MET A 9 16.43 -3.26 -20.34
C MET A 9 15.72 -2.37 -19.33
N GLU A 10 14.66 -2.87 -18.69
CA GLU A 10 13.90 -2.11 -17.70
C GLU A 10 14.71 -1.88 -16.42
N GLY A 11 15.38 -2.92 -15.92
CA GLY A 11 16.28 -2.81 -14.78
C GLY A 11 17.44 -1.85 -15.03
N CYS A 12 18.07 -1.93 -16.22
CA CYS A 12 19.09 -0.98 -16.63
C CYS A 12 18.54 0.44 -16.73
N ARG A 13 17.33 0.65 -17.27
CA ARG A 13 16.70 1.98 -17.36
C ARG A 13 16.57 2.61 -15.97
N HIS A 14 16.07 1.86 -14.99
CA HIS A 14 15.94 2.36 -13.61
C HIS A 14 17.29 2.67 -12.96
N LEU A 15 18.30 1.81 -13.17
CA LEU A 15 19.64 2.01 -12.63
C LEU A 15 20.31 3.26 -13.24
N LEU A 16 20.21 3.42 -14.57
CA LEU A 16 20.70 4.60 -15.29
C LEU A 16 19.97 5.87 -14.83
N GLY A 17 18.69 5.76 -14.45
CA GLY A 17 17.92 6.87 -13.88
C GLY A 17 18.55 7.49 -12.62
N LEU A 18 19.41 6.76 -11.90
CA LEU A 18 20.08 7.22 -10.68
C LEU A 18 21.38 7.99 -10.92
N LEU A 19 21.92 7.98 -12.15
CA LEU A 19 23.14 8.69 -12.52
C LEU A 19 22.85 10.15 -12.83
N ASP A 20 23.81 11.04 -12.58
CA ASP A 20 23.63 12.46 -12.92
C ASP A 20 23.67 12.69 -14.44
N ASN A 21 23.24 13.87 -14.90
CA ASN A 21 23.17 14.17 -16.33
C ASN A 21 24.53 14.04 -17.02
N ASP A 22 25.58 14.59 -16.41
CA ASP A 22 26.94 14.52 -16.95
C ASP A 22 27.46 13.07 -17.03
N GLU A 23 27.08 12.24 -16.06
CA GLU A 23 27.45 10.83 -16.02
C GLU A 23 26.74 10.04 -17.11
N ILE A 24 25.45 10.31 -17.34
CA ILE A 24 24.64 9.69 -18.40
C ILE A 24 25.12 10.07 -19.79
N MET A 25 25.42 11.35 -20.03
CA MET A 25 25.94 11.79 -21.33
C MET A 25 27.30 11.15 -21.60
N ALA A 26 28.20 11.16 -20.61
CA ALA A 26 29.51 10.52 -20.75
C ALA A 26 29.41 8.99 -20.91
N LEU A 27 28.44 8.34 -20.25
CA LEU A 27 28.18 6.92 -20.44
C LEU A 27 27.67 6.63 -21.85
N CYS A 28 26.76 7.46 -22.37
CA CYS A 28 26.24 7.35 -23.74
C CYS A 28 27.35 7.41 -24.78
N ASP A 29 28.28 8.35 -24.66
CA ASP A 29 29.44 8.46 -25.57
C ASP A 29 30.27 7.17 -25.59
N THR A 30 30.46 6.53 -24.43
CA THR A 30 31.26 5.30 -24.32
C THR A 30 30.52 4.04 -24.72
N VAL A 31 29.19 4.02 -24.65
CA VAL A 31 28.36 2.86 -25.03
C VAL A 31 28.09 2.89 -26.54
N THR A 32 27.85 4.07 -27.09
CA THR A 32 27.56 4.26 -28.52
C THR A 32 28.82 4.46 -29.35
N ASN A 33 30.01 4.50 -28.74
CA ASN A 33 31.27 4.90 -29.39
C ASN A 33 31.15 6.24 -30.14
N ARG A 34 30.39 7.19 -29.57
CA ARG A 34 30.07 8.50 -30.16
C ARG A 34 29.37 8.44 -31.53
N LEU A 35 28.69 7.33 -31.82
CA LEU A 35 27.86 7.19 -33.02
C LEU A 35 26.52 7.93 -32.90
N VAL A 36 26.09 8.25 -31.67
CA VAL A 36 24.81 8.90 -31.38
C VAL A 36 25.05 10.11 -30.50
N TYR A 37 24.42 11.23 -30.83
CA TYR A 37 24.42 12.46 -30.04
C TYR A 37 23.03 12.64 -29.43
N PRO A 38 22.84 12.31 -28.15
CA PRO A 38 21.53 12.43 -27.51
C PRO A 38 21.15 13.90 -27.30
N GLU A 39 19.93 14.27 -27.66
CA GLU A 39 19.41 15.63 -27.48
C GLU A 39 19.00 15.91 -26.02
N ASP A 40 18.53 14.88 -25.33
CA ASP A 40 18.07 14.95 -23.96
C ASP A 40 18.51 13.72 -23.14
N ARG A 41 18.36 13.82 -21.82
CA ARG A 41 18.73 12.74 -20.89
C ARG A 41 18.02 11.42 -21.20
N GLN A 42 16.75 11.46 -21.58
CA GLN A 42 15.97 10.25 -21.87
C GLN A 42 16.44 9.60 -23.18
N ASP A 43 16.85 10.41 -24.13
CA ASP A 43 17.43 9.97 -25.39
C ASP A 43 18.78 9.29 -25.18
N ALA A 44 19.62 9.85 -24.30
CA ALA A 44 20.85 9.20 -23.86
C ALA A 44 20.60 7.83 -23.23
N ILE A 45 19.59 7.72 -22.34
CA ILE A 45 19.22 6.43 -21.73
C ILE A 45 18.73 5.45 -22.79
N ARG A 46 17.87 5.87 -23.73
CA ARG A 46 17.41 5.03 -24.84
C ARG A 46 18.57 4.53 -25.69
N ALA A 47 19.49 5.42 -26.08
CA ALA A 47 20.66 5.07 -26.86
C ALA A 47 21.56 4.08 -26.12
N ILE A 48 21.82 4.29 -24.83
CA ILE A 48 22.59 3.35 -23.99
C ILE A 48 21.95 1.95 -24.00
N LEU A 49 20.63 1.85 -23.83
CA LEU A 49 19.93 0.56 -23.79
C LEU A 49 19.97 -0.17 -25.13
N VAL A 50 19.85 0.56 -26.24
CA VAL A 50 19.86 -0.01 -27.60
C VAL A 50 21.24 -0.51 -28.00
N TYR A 51 22.30 0.23 -27.64
CA TYR A 51 23.67 -0.09 -28.05
C TYR A 51 24.42 -1.00 -27.06
N SER A 52 23.82 -1.32 -25.90
CA SER A 52 24.40 -2.25 -24.92
C SER A 52 24.20 -3.70 -25.33
N GLN A 53 25.28 -4.48 -25.34
CA GLN A 53 25.24 -5.91 -25.70
C GLN A 53 24.96 -6.82 -24.50
N SER A 54 25.36 -6.41 -23.30
CA SER A 54 25.06 -7.14 -22.06
C SER A 54 24.98 -6.22 -20.86
N VAL A 55 24.21 -6.66 -19.86
CA VAL A 55 24.10 -5.99 -18.55
C VAL A 55 25.47 -5.88 -17.90
N GLU A 56 26.27 -6.94 -18.00
CA GLU A 56 27.56 -7.01 -17.34
C GLU A 56 28.54 -5.97 -17.90
N GLU A 57 28.57 -5.83 -19.22
CA GLU A 57 29.40 -4.83 -19.89
C GLU A 57 28.96 -3.41 -19.51
N LEU A 58 27.64 -3.16 -19.46
CA LEU A 58 27.10 -1.86 -19.08
C LEU A 58 27.45 -1.50 -17.62
N LEU A 59 27.19 -2.40 -16.67
CA LEU A 59 27.42 -2.13 -15.25
C LEU A 59 28.90 -2.14 -14.85
N LYS A 60 29.78 -2.80 -15.63
CA LYS A 60 31.24 -2.73 -15.44
C LYS A 60 31.83 -1.36 -15.81
N ARG A 61 31.18 -0.56 -16.67
CA ARG A 61 31.69 0.75 -17.10
C ARG A 61 31.98 1.67 -15.92
N LYS A 62 33.00 2.53 -16.09
CA LYS A 62 33.55 3.38 -15.02
C LYS A 62 32.53 4.38 -14.45
N LYS A 63 31.59 4.83 -15.27
CA LYS A 63 30.54 5.79 -14.88
C LYS A 63 29.43 5.16 -14.04
N VAL A 64 29.27 3.84 -14.10
CA VAL A 64 28.35 3.13 -13.21
C VAL A 64 29.11 2.81 -11.92
N HIS A 65 28.98 3.69 -10.92
CA HIS A 65 29.66 3.52 -9.64
C HIS A 65 29.06 2.39 -8.80
N ARG A 66 29.85 1.80 -7.90
CA ARG A 66 29.41 0.71 -7.01
C ARG A 66 28.19 1.15 -6.19
N GLU A 67 28.23 2.39 -5.71
CA GLU A 67 27.22 3.04 -4.89
C GLU A 67 25.89 3.17 -5.64
N VAL A 68 25.92 3.36 -6.96
CA VAL A 68 24.73 3.45 -7.81
C VAL A 68 24.05 2.08 -7.92
N ILE A 69 24.83 1.01 -8.14
CA ILE A 69 24.31 -0.36 -8.19
C ILE A 69 23.78 -0.77 -6.81
N PHE A 70 24.50 -0.42 -5.74
CA PHE A 70 24.08 -0.65 -4.37
C PHE A 70 22.77 0.07 -4.03
N LYS A 71 22.68 1.37 -4.34
CA LYS A 71 21.48 2.19 -4.16
C LYS A 71 20.30 1.66 -4.97
N TYR A 72 20.55 1.21 -6.20
CA TYR A 72 19.54 0.55 -7.03
C TYR A 72 18.99 -0.69 -6.33
N LEU A 73 19.85 -1.63 -5.93
CA LEU A 73 19.45 -2.88 -5.27
C LEU A 73 18.70 -2.61 -3.96
N ALA A 74 19.17 -1.64 -3.16
CA ALA A 74 18.48 -1.19 -1.96
C ALA A 74 17.09 -0.60 -2.27
N THR A 75 16.95 0.19 -3.35
CA THR A 75 15.66 0.74 -3.81
C THR A 75 14.71 -0.37 -4.29
N GLN A 76 15.24 -1.47 -4.82
CA GLN A 76 14.48 -2.66 -5.21
C GLN A 76 14.17 -3.60 -4.03
N GLY A 77 14.56 -3.24 -2.81
CA GLY A 77 14.31 -4.04 -1.60
C GLY A 77 15.28 -5.21 -1.40
N VAL A 78 16.39 -5.27 -2.13
CA VAL A 78 17.41 -6.31 -1.98
C VAL A 78 18.41 -5.88 -0.90
N VAL A 79 18.42 -6.59 0.23
CA VAL A 79 19.34 -6.32 1.35
C VAL A 79 20.72 -6.88 1.02
N ILE A 80 21.72 -6.01 0.89
CA ILE A 80 23.10 -6.38 0.58
C ILE A 80 24.04 -5.71 1.59
N PRO A 81 25.08 -6.40 2.08
CA PRO A 81 26.10 -5.78 2.94
C PRO A 81 26.74 -4.55 2.28
N PRO A 82 26.96 -3.44 3.00
CA PRO A 82 27.61 -2.25 2.45
C PRO A 82 29.04 -2.49 1.97
N THR A 83 29.68 -3.57 2.42
CA THR A 83 31.04 -4.00 2.05
C THR A 83 31.11 -4.79 0.74
N THR A 84 29.97 -5.11 0.11
CA THR A 84 29.93 -5.95 -1.10
C THR A 84 30.58 -5.27 -2.30
N GLU A 85 31.55 -5.95 -2.90
CA GLU A 85 32.30 -5.44 -4.05
C GLU A 85 31.45 -5.28 -5.32
N LYS A 86 31.88 -4.39 -6.23
CA LYS A 86 31.14 -4.04 -7.45
C LYS A 86 30.80 -5.26 -8.31
N HIS A 87 31.70 -6.23 -8.46
CA HIS A 87 31.43 -7.44 -9.25
C HIS A 87 30.31 -8.29 -8.65
N ASN A 88 30.29 -8.46 -7.33
CA ASN A 88 29.24 -9.19 -6.61
C ASN A 88 27.89 -8.45 -6.69
N LEU A 89 27.88 -7.11 -6.64
CA LEU A 89 26.65 -6.32 -6.85
C LEU A 89 26.07 -6.52 -8.26
N ILE A 90 26.92 -6.60 -9.28
CA ILE A 90 26.50 -6.89 -10.65
C ILE A 90 25.87 -8.28 -10.73
N GLN A 91 26.46 -9.28 -10.06
CA GLN A 91 25.90 -10.63 -10.03
C GLN A 91 24.54 -10.66 -9.31
N HIS A 92 24.43 -10.03 -8.13
CA HIS A 92 23.16 -9.92 -7.41
C HIS A 92 22.07 -9.22 -8.22
N THR A 93 22.44 -8.23 -9.04
CA THR A 93 21.51 -7.55 -9.96
C THR A 93 20.98 -8.49 -11.03
N LYS A 94 21.85 -9.30 -11.64
CA LYS A 94 21.44 -10.32 -12.62
C LYS A 94 20.55 -11.37 -12.00
N ASP A 95 20.96 -11.94 -10.86
CA ASP A 95 20.20 -12.96 -10.14
C ASP A 95 18.81 -12.43 -9.74
N TYR A 96 18.73 -11.16 -9.34
CA TYR A 96 17.47 -10.51 -9.02
C TYR A 96 16.56 -10.45 -10.26
N TRP A 97 17.05 -10.00 -11.41
CA TRP A 97 16.26 -9.94 -12.64
C TRP A 97 15.88 -11.33 -13.17
N GLU A 98 16.75 -12.33 -13.01
CA GLU A 98 16.46 -13.73 -13.39
C GLU A 98 15.40 -14.36 -12.46
N LYS A 99 15.45 -14.09 -11.15
CA LYS A 99 14.40 -14.52 -10.21
C LYS A 99 13.06 -13.88 -10.54
N GLN A 100 13.04 -12.60 -10.92
CA GLN A 100 11.83 -11.92 -11.39
C GLN A 100 11.27 -12.59 -12.66
N LEU A 101 12.13 -13.05 -13.58
CA LEU A 101 11.71 -13.79 -14.76
C LEU A 101 11.09 -15.16 -14.40
N GLN A 102 11.72 -15.90 -13.48
CA GLN A 102 11.24 -17.21 -13.06
C GLN A 102 9.90 -17.14 -12.30
N LEU A 103 9.68 -16.10 -11.50
CA LEU A 103 8.40 -15.86 -10.83
C LEU A 103 7.28 -15.60 -11.84
N LYS A 104 7.52 -14.74 -12.85
CA LYS A 104 6.55 -14.48 -13.93
C LYS A 104 6.24 -15.71 -14.79
N LEU A 105 7.21 -16.61 -14.99
CA LEU A 105 7.00 -17.86 -15.73
C LEU A 105 6.24 -18.91 -14.92
N LYS A 106 6.44 -18.98 -13.59
CA LYS A 106 5.72 -19.91 -12.70
C LYS A 106 4.24 -19.54 -12.54
N GLU A 107 3.91 -18.25 -12.55
CA GLU A 107 2.52 -17.77 -12.54
C GLU A 107 1.73 -18.16 -13.82
N THR A 108 2.42 -18.56 -14.89
CA THR A 108 1.79 -18.96 -16.17
C THR A 108 1.53 -20.48 -16.26
N GLN A 109 1.99 -21.30 -15.30
CA GLN A 109 1.91 -22.77 -15.37
C GLN A 109 1.02 -23.39 -14.27
N GLU A 110 -0.27 -23.07 -14.24
CA GLU A 110 -1.31 -24.00 -13.74
C GLU A 110 -2.54 -24.01 -14.67
N PRO A 111 -3.23 -25.15 -14.80
CA PRO A 111 -3.86 -25.56 -16.05
C PRO A 111 -5.33 -25.17 -16.13
N VAL A 112 -5.72 -24.47 -17.19
CA VAL A 112 -7.12 -24.43 -17.63
C VAL A 112 -7.20 -24.98 -19.05
N THR A 113 -8.01 -26.03 -19.14
CA THR A 113 -8.39 -26.76 -20.35
C THR A 113 -9.06 -25.81 -21.35
N LYS A 114 -8.57 -25.87 -22.61
CA LYS A 114 -9.23 -25.66 -23.93
C LYS A 114 -10.63 -24.98 -23.89
N THR A 115 -10.87 -23.89 -24.62
CA THR A 115 -10.96 -23.87 -26.09
C THR A 115 -10.94 -22.43 -26.63
N GLU A 116 -10.05 -22.20 -27.59
CA GLU A 116 -10.10 -21.35 -28.81
C GLU A 116 -11.08 -20.15 -28.84
N ASP A 117 -10.57 -18.94 -29.05
CA ASP A 117 -10.35 -18.46 -30.43
C ASP A 117 -9.33 -17.31 -30.49
N LEU A 118 -8.44 -17.41 -31.48
CA LEU A 118 -7.30 -16.54 -31.73
C LEU A 118 -7.67 -15.60 -32.89
N GLY A 119 -8.36 -14.50 -32.57
CA GLY A 119 -8.66 -13.44 -33.52
C GLY A 119 -7.58 -12.36 -33.53
N LEU A 120 -6.68 -12.47 -34.51
CA LEU A 120 -5.56 -11.58 -34.82
C LEU A 120 -5.86 -10.06 -34.70
N PHE A 121 -4.84 -9.34 -34.24
CA PHE A 121 -4.59 -7.92 -34.48
C PHE A 121 -4.91 -7.50 -35.93
N GLN A 122 -5.96 -6.70 -36.12
CA GLN A 122 -5.97 -5.53 -37.01
C GLN A 122 -7.34 -4.85 -37.00
N GLN A 123 -7.42 -3.71 -36.31
CA GLN A 123 -8.00 -2.47 -36.87
C GLN A 123 -7.92 -1.36 -35.82
N GLN A 124 -6.76 -0.71 -35.77
CA GLN A 124 -6.73 0.70 -35.42
C GLN A 124 -7.38 1.47 -36.57
N ALA A 125 -8.54 2.06 -36.31
CA ALA A 125 -9.02 3.34 -36.82
C ALA A 125 -10.55 3.33 -36.87
N LYS A 126 -11.19 3.61 -35.73
CA LYS A 126 -12.29 4.57 -35.60
C LYS A 126 -12.91 4.47 -34.20
N GLU A 127 -13.38 5.63 -33.76
CA GLU A 127 -14.29 5.89 -32.63
C GLU A 127 -13.68 6.03 -31.23
N GLY A 128 -13.73 7.28 -30.77
CA GLY A 128 -13.55 7.63 -29.38
C GLY A 128 -14.69 7.10 -28.50
N LYS A 129 -14.40 7.09 -27.19
CA LYS A 129 -15.23 6.58 -26.08
C LYS A 129 -15.28 5.06 -25.97
N ASN A 130 -14.20 4.48 -25.43
CA ASN A 130 -14.28 3.47 -24.38
C ASN A 130 -12.89 3.35 -23.74
N ALA A 131 -12.67 4.10 -22.66
CA ALA A 131 -11.60 3.76 -21.73
C ALA A 131 -11.86 2.33 -21.25
N GLU A 132 -10.87 1.48 -21.39
CA GLU A 132 -10.82 0.14 -20.80
C GLU A 132 -11.19 0.29 -19.32
N LYS A 133 -12.45 -0.01 -18.95
CA LYS A 133 -12.90 0.10 -17.56
C LYS A 133 -12.21 -1.02 -16.80
N VAL A 134 -11.09 -0.70 -16.16
CA VAL A 134 -10.53 -1.54 -15.11
C VAL A 134 -11.67 -1.91 -14.16
N ASP A 135 -11.95 -3.20 -14.02
CA ASP A 135 -12.98 -3.68 -13.11
C ASP A 135 -12.47 -3.53 -11.67
N PHE A 136 -12.69 -2.35 -11.10
CA PHE A 136 -12.27 -2.02 -9.74
C PHE A 136 -12.93 -2.91 -8.69
N ARG A 137 -14.07 -3.52 -9.00
CA ARG A 137 -14.70 -4.50 -8.10
C ARG A 137 -13.87 -5.77 -8.04
N ARG A 138 -13.47 -6.31 -9.19
CA ARG A 138 -12.58 -7.48 -9.26
C ARG A 138 -11.24 -7.20 -8.56
N LEU A 139 -10.67 -6.01 -8.76
CA LEU A 139 -9.47 -5.57 -8.05
C LEU A 139 -9.67 -5.60 -6.53
N GLY A 140 -10.78 -5.06 -6.02
CA GLY A 140 -11.08 -5.09 -4.60
C GLY A 140 -11.25 -6.51 -4.04
N GLU A 141 -11.90 -7.40 -4.79
CA GLU A 141 -12.08 -8.81 -4.39
C GLU A 141 -10.72 -9.53 -4.29
N GLU A 142 -9.88 -9.38 -5.31
CA GLU A 142 -8.51 -9.94 -5.33
C GLU A 142 -7.64 -9.35 -4.21
N PHE A 143 -7.69 -8.03 -4.02
CA PHE A 143 -6.96 -7.34 -2.96
C PHE A 143 -7.39 -7.80 -1.56
N CYS A 144 -8.70 -7.83 -1.27
CA CYS A 144 -9.18 -8.23 0.05
C CYS A 144 -8.86 -9.70 0.32
N ARG A 145 -9.04 -10.59 -0.66
CA ARG A 145 -8.66 -12.00 -0.52
C ARG A 145 -7.19 -12.12 -0.11
N TRP A 146 -6.30 -11.53 -0.90
CA TRP A 146 -4.86 -11.52 -0.60
C TRP A 146 -4.55 -10.93 0.79
N PHE A 147 -5.08 -9.76 1.11
CA PHE A 147 -4.76 -9.04 2.35
C PHE A 147 -5.16 -9.84 3.60
N PHE A 148 -6.41 -10.32 3.64
CA PHE A 148 -6.90 -11.04 4.83
C PHE A 148 -6.36 -12.47 4.91
N GLU A 149 -6.14 -13.16 3.79
CA GLU A 149 -5.46 -14.47 3.82
C GLU A 149 -4.03 -14.33 4.35
N LEU A 150 -3.27 -13.36 3.83
CA LEU A 150 -1.90 -13.11 4.29
C LEU A 150 -1.87 -12.70 5.76
N LEU A 151 -2.69 -11.74 6.17
CA LEU A 151 -2.74 -11.25 7.54
C LEU A 151 -3.19 -12.36 8.51
N ASN A 152 -4.31 -13.04 8.24
CA ASN A 152 -4.81 -14.08 9.12
C ASN A 152 -3.88 -15.29 9.21
N SER A 153 -3.11 -15.60 8.15
CA SER A 153 -2.11 -16.68 8.20
C SER A 153 -1.00 -16.44 9.25
N GLN A 154 -0.85 -15.21 9.72
CA GLN A 154 0.07 -14.87 10.79
C GLN A 154 -0.44 -15.27 12.18
N ASN A 155 -1.72 -15.64 12.32
CA ASN A 155 -2.30 -16.09 13.58
C ASN A 155 -1.73 -17.47 13.97
N PRO A 156 -1.09 -17.61 15.15
CA PRO A 156 -0.45 -18.86 15.58
C PRO A 156 -1.37 -20.07 15.63
N PHE A 157 -2.69 -19.87 15.73
CA PHE A 157 -3.68 -20.94 15.80
C PHE A 157 -4.18 -21.44 14.44
N LEU A 158 -3.82 -20.78 13.33
CA LEU A 158 -4.33 -21.10 11.97
C LEU A 158 -3.32 -21.83 11.08
N GLY A 159 -2.17 -22.25 11.64
CA GLY A 159 -1.14 -23.01 10.95
C GLY A 159 0.08 -22.17 10.56
N SER A 160 0.84 -22.65 9.57
CA SER A 160 2.05 -21.96 9.11
C SER A 160 1.71 -20.71 8.29
N PRO A 161 2.48 -19.62 8.43
CA PRO A 161 2.29 -18.40 7.63
C PRO A 161 2.35 -18.68 6.13
N GLN A 162 1.41 -18.13 5.36
CA GLN A 162 1.35 -18.30 3.89
C GLN A 162 2.20 -17.28 3.12
N GLY A 163 2.97 -16.45 3.82
CA GLY A 163 3.85 -15.46 3.22
C GLY A 163 4.42 -14.50 4.25
N GLU A 164 5.27 -13.60 3.76
CA GLU A 164 5.87 -12.56 4.58
C GLU A 164 4.94 -11.35 4.72
N TRP A 165 4.48 -11.11 5.95
CA TRP A 165 3.82 -9.86 6.31
C TRP A 165 4.86 -8.81 6.69
N GLY A 166 4.73 -7.59 6.15
CA GLY A 166 5.65 -6.52 6.49
C GLY A 166 5.33 -5.15 5.85
N PRO A 167 6.19 -4.15 6.11
CA PRO A 167 6.00 -2.77 5.64
C PRO A 167 6.01 -2.60 4.12
N GLN A 168 6.54 -3.57 3.36
CA GLN A 168 6.64 -3.53 1.89
C GLN A 168 5.29 -3.36 1.17
N HIS A 169 4.20 -3.77 1.82
CA HIS A 169 2.82 -3.72 1.32
C HIS A 169 2.21 -2.31 1.38
N PHE A 170 2.86 -1.40 2.09
CA PHE A 170 2.37 -0.05 2.37
C PHE A 170 3.26 1.00 1.68
N TRP A 171 2.71 2.20 1.47
CA TRP A 171 3.53 3.39 1.24
C TRP A 171 4.23 3.80 2.54
N HIS A 172 5.42 4.41 2.42
CA HIS A 172 6.23 4.77 3.59
C HIS A 172 5.49 5.72 4.56
N ASP A 173 4.60 6.56 4.03
CA ASP A 173 3.79 7.54 4.76
C ASP A 173 2.34 7.09 4.96
N VAL A 174 2.10 5.78 5.00
CA VAL A 174 0.77 5.23 5.28
C VAL A 174 0.24 5.72 6.62
N LYS A 175 -1.06 5.99 6.66
CA LYS A 175 -1.81 6.30 7.89
C LYS A 175 -2.84 5.22 8.18
N LEU A 176 -2.84 4.70 9.40
CA LEU A 176 -3.92 3.85 9.92
C LEU A 176 -4.70 4.63 10.98
N ARG A 177 -5.99 4.78 10.78
CA ARG A 177 -6.93 5.22 11.82
C ARG A 177 -7.70 4.02 12.34
N PHE A 178 -7.49 3.69 13.61
CA PHE A 178 -8.10 2.54 14.24
C PHE A 178 -9.18 2.96 15.24
N TYR A 179 -10.42 2.60 14.94
CA TYR A 179 -11.57 2.74 15.81
C TYR A 179 -11.88 1.39 16.46
N TYR A 180 -12.03 1.35 17.77
CA TYR A 180 -12.52 0.16 18.45
C TYR A 180 -13.54 0.52 19.52
N ASN A 181 -14.56 -0.32 19.65
CA ASN A 181 -15.60 -0.18 20.65
C ASN A 181 -15.71 -1.48 21.45
N THR A 182 -15.26 -1.43 22.70
CA THR A 182 -15.41 -2.49 23.70
C THR A 182 -16.38 -2.06 24.81
N SER A 183 -16.37 -0.77 25.15
CA SER A 183 -17.28 -0.09 26.08
C SER A 183 -17.33 1.43 25.83
N GLU A 184 -16.20 2.01 25.42
CA GLU A 184 -16.06 3.41 25.01
C GLU A 184 -15.53 3.50 23.58
N GLN A 185 -15.93 4.55 22.86
CA GLN A 185 -15.48 4.78 21.48
C GLN A 185 -14.06 5.36 21.48
N ASN A 186 -13.08 4.50 21.18
CA ASN A 186 -11.67 4.87 21.12
C ASN A 186 -11.20 5.04 19.67
N VAL A 187 -10.32 6.02 19.45
CA VAL A 187 -9.69 6.30 18.15
C VAL A 187 -8.19 6.48 18.35
N ILE A 188 -7.39 5.72 17.61
CA ILE A 188 -5.92 5.83 17.62
C ILE A 188 -5.42 5.95 16.18
N ASP A 189 -4.59 6.95 15.92
CA ASP A 189 -3.91 7.13 14.63
C ASP A 189 -2.46 6.57 14.71
N TYR A 190 -2.08 5.74 13.75
CA TYR A 190 -0.72 5.24 13.56
C TYR A 190 -0.17 5.75 12.22
N TYR A 191 1.12 6.02 12.18
CA TYR A 191 1.80 6.64 11.05
C TYR A 191 3.07 5.86 10.69
N GLY A 192 3.30 5.68 9.39
CA GLY A 192 4.48 5.01 8.87
C GLY A 192 4.26 3.50 8.64
N ALA A 193 4.89 2.98 7.58
CA ALA A 193 4.69 1.60 7.11
C ALA A 193 5.02 0.55 8.19
N GLU A 194 6.08 0.78 8.97
CA GLU A 194 6.56 -0.12 10.01
C GLU A 194 5.53 -0.22 11.15
N ILE A 195 5.10 0.92 11.68
CA ILE A 195 4.17 0.98 12.81
C ILE A 195 2.78 0.47 12.41
N VAL A 196 2.30 0.84 11.23
CA VAL A 196 1.02 0.36 10.71
C VAL A 196 1.04 -1.16 10.48
N SER A 197 2.10 -1.67 9.86
CA SER A 197 2.29 -3.11 9.65
C SER A 197 2.31 -3.88 10.97
N LEU A 198 3.08 -3.41 11.95
CA LEU A 198 3.19 -4.04 13.27
C LEU A 198 1.85 -4.00 14.02
N ARG A 199 1.11 -2.89 13.97
CA ARG A 199 -0.18 -2.82 14.66
C ARG A 199 -1.20 -3.77 14.05
N LEU A 200 -1.32 -3.83 12.73
CA LEU A 200 -2.20 -4.81 12.08
C LEU A 200 -1.80 -6.24 12.42
N LEU A 201 -0.49 -6.52 12.43
CA LEU A 201 0.05 -7.83 12.80
C LEU A 201 -0.30 -8.20 14.25
N SER A 202 -0.24 -7.25 15.19
CA SER A 202 -0.56 -7.51 16.60
C SER A 202 -2.02 -7.94 16.80
N LEU A 203 -2.96 -7.51 15.96
CA LEU A 203 -4.36 -7.95 16.03
C LEU A 203 -4.49 -9.47 15.85
N VAL A 204 -3.67 -10.06 14.98
CA VAL A 204 -3.74 -11.50 14.67
C VAL A 204 -2.73 -12.34 15.45
N LYS A 205 -1.54 -11.79 15.75
CA LYS A 205 -0.47 -12.51 16.48
C LYS A 205 -0.58 -12.44 17.99
N GLU A 206 -0.97 -11.29 18.53
CA GLU A 206 -0.98 -11.04 19.98
C GLU A 206 -2.42 -11.08 20.53
N GLU A 207 -3.36 -10.49 19.80
CA GLU A 207 -4.78 -10.48 20.19
C GLU A 207 -5.57 -11.69 19.65
N PHE A 208 -4.90 -12.54 18.84
CA PHE A 208 -5.43 -13.79 18.27
C PHE A 208 -6.74 -13.64 17.52
N LEU A 209 -6.97 -12.47 16.93
CA LEU A 209 -8.15 -12.21 16.13
C LEU A 209 -8.03 -12.91 14.77
N PHE A 210 -9.19 -13.27 14.23
CA PHE A 210 -9.37 -13.71 12.86
C PHE A 210 -10.38 -12.80 12.19
N LEU A 211 -9.96 -12.13 11.13
CA LEU A 211 -10.81 -11.20 10.38
C LEU A 211 -11.40 -11.94 9.17
N SER A 212 -12.70 -12.22 9.21
CA SER A 212 -13.41 -12.87 8.10
C SER A 212 -14.12 -11.81 7.25
N PRO A 213 -13.55 -11.40 6.09
CA PRO A 213 -14.17 -10.41 5.22
C PRO A 213 -15.38 -10.98 4.49
N ASN A 214 -16.42 -10.18 4.31
CA ASN A 214 -17.53 -10.51 3.42
C ASN A 214 -17.23 -9.93 2.03
N LEU A 215 -16.88 -10.80 1.08
CA LEU A 215 -16.55 -10.41 -0.30
C LEU A 215 -17.77 -10.35 -1.23
N ASP A 216 -18.97 -10.62 -0.72
CA ASP A 216 -20.21 -10.46 -1.50
C ASP A 216 -20.48 -8.98 -1.79
N SER A 217 -21.40 -8.71 -2.72
CA SER A 217 -21.80 -7.37 -3.16
C SER A 217 -22.29 -6.41 -2.06
N ARG A 218 -22.61 -6.94 -0.87
CA ARG A 218 -23.02 -6.14 0.31
C ARG A 218 -21.88 -5.86 1.28
N GLY A 219 -20.84 -6.70 1.27
CA GLY A 219 -19.71 -6.63 2.18
C GLY A 219 -18.49 -5.92 1.59
N LEU A 220 -18.42 -5.79 0.27
CA LEU A 220 -17.34 -5.12 -0.44
C LEU A 220 -17.86 -3.98 -1.33
N LYS A 221 -17.25 -2.80 -1.22
CA LYS A 221 -17.47 -1.64 -2.10
C LYS A 221 -16.13 -1.15 -2.64
N CYS A 222 -16.11 -0.78 -3.91
CA CYS A 222 -14.93 -0.19 -4.54
C CYS A 222 -15.30 1.09 -5.26
N ALA A 223 -14.45 2.10 -5.14
CA ALA A 223 -14.57 3.36 -5.87
C ALA A 223 -13.19 3.78 -6.38
N SER A 224 -13.14 4.42 -7.54
CA SER A 224 -11.91 4.97 -8.09
C SER A 224 -12.09 6.43 -8.42
N SER A 225 -10.97 7.09 -8.59
CA SER A 225 -10.88 8.53 -8.82
C SER A 225 -10.04 8.82 -10.05
N ALA A 226 -10.25 10.00 -10.64
CA ALA A 226 -9.53 10.41 -11.83
C ALA A 226 -8.00 10.50 -11.63
N HIS A 227 -7.53 10.72 -10.40
CA HIS A 227 -6.11 10.86 -10.08
C HIS A 227 -5.43 9.54 -9.68
N GLY A 228 -6.12 8.39 -9.81
CA GLY A 228 -5.51 7.07 -9.66
C GLY A 228 -5.54 6.47 -8.25
N LEU A 229 -6.20 7.12 -7.28
CA LEU A 229 -6.56 6.50 -6.00
C LEU A 229 -7.74 5.55 -6.19
N VAL A 230 -7.61 4.34 -5.67
CA VAL A 230 -8.69 3.34 -5.58
C VAL A 230 -9.03 3.13 -4.12
N MET A 231 -10.29 3.33 -3.76
CA MET A 231 -10.81 3.02 -2.43
C MET A 231 -11.48 1.67 -2.42
N VAL A 232 -11.10 0.83 -1.46
CA VAL A 232 -11.68 -0.50 -1.22
C VAL A 232 -12.22 -0.53 0.19
N GLY A 233 -13.53 -0.61 0.35
CA GLY A 233 -14.20 -0.76 1.64
C GLY A 233 -14.72 -2.18 1.79
N VAL A 234 -14.40 -2.82 2.91
CA VAL A 234 -14.81 -4.20 3.21
C VAL A 234 -15.31 -4.30 4.64
N ALA A 235 -16.43 -4.97 4.82
CA ALA A 235 -17.00 -5.28 6.12
C ALA A 235 -16.97 -6.78 6.35
N GLY A 236 -16.87 -7.19 7.62
CA GLY A 236 -16.78 -8.60 7.96
C GLY A 236 -17.00 -8.86 9.44
N THR A 237 -16.71 -10.08 9.84
CA THR A 237 -16.83 -10.53 11.23
C THR A 237 -15.44 -10.74 11.84
N VAL A 238 -15.31 -10.43 13.12
CA VAL A 238 -14.09 -10.67 13.90
C VAL A 238 -14.33 -11.89 14.77
N HIS A 239 -13.42 -12.86 14.73
CA HIS A 239 -13.51 -14.09 15.52
C HIS A 239 -12.28 -14.27 16.40
N ARG A 240 -12.46 -15.03 17.48
CA ARG A 240 -11.36 -15.62 18.26
C ARG A 240 -11.67 -17.10 18.45
N GLY A 241 -10.87 -17.96 17.83
CA GLY A 241 -11.23 -19.38 17.68
C GLY A 241 -12.58 -19.52 16.97
N ASN A 242 -13.50 -20.30 17.56
CA ASN A 242 -14.84 -20.53 17.01
C ASN A 242 -15.90 -19.53 17.50
N THR A 243 -15.49 -18.46 18.19
CA THR A 243 -16.41 -17.47 18.76
C THR A 243 -16.36 -16.18 17.95
N CYS A 244 -17.51 -15.72 17.47
CA CYS A 244 -17.66 -14.41 16.86
C CYS A 244 -17.60 -13.35 17.95
N MET A 245 -16.62 -12.45 17.87
CA MET A 245 -16.39 -11.38 18.84
C MET A 245 -17.10 -10.08 18.44
N GLY A 246 -17.50 -9.95 17.17
CA GLY A 246 -18.15 -8.75 16.65
C GLY A 246 -17.99 -8.57 15.15
N ILE A 247 -18.13 -7.33 14.68
CA ILE A 247 -17.95 -6.98 13.27
C ILE A 247 -16.82 -5.97 13.09
N PHE A 248 -16.30 -5.92 11.88
CA PHE A 248 -15.40 -4.87 11.45
C PHE A 248 -15.83 -4.25 10.13
N GLU A 249 -15.36 -3.03 9.93
CA GLU A 249 -15.37 -2.30 8.67
C GLU A 249 -13.95 -1.78 8.44
N GLN A 250 -13.39 -2.05 7.27
CA GLN A 250 -12.05 -1.60 6.92
C GLN A 250 -12.08 -0.93 5.55
N ILE A 251 -11.54 0.29 5.48
CA ILE A 251 -11.46 1.07 4.25
C ILE A 251 -10.00 1.28 3.92
N PHE A 252 -9.61 0.91 2.71
CA PHE A 252 -8.26 1.06 2.19
C PHE A 252 -8.23 2.11 1.09
N GLY A 253 -7.20 2.95 1.12
CA GLY A 253 -6.79 3.75 -0.03
C GLY A 253 -5.62 3.07 -0.72
N LEU A 254 -5.78 2.70 -1.98
CA LEU A 254 -4.77 2.02 -2.79
C LEU A 254 -4.27 2.97 -3.87
N ILE A 255 -2.96 3.07 -4.02
CA ILE A 255 -2.32 3.79 -5.11
C ILE A 255 -1.44 2.81 -5.87
N ARG A 256 -1.59 2.78 -7.19
CA ARG A 256 -0.76 1.96 -8.07
C ARG A 256 0.70 2.38 -7.92
N CYS A 257 1.58 1.42 -7.65
CA CYS A 257 3.01 1.63 -7.66
C CYS A 257 3.42 1.98 -9.10
N PRO A 258 4.01 3.16 -9.36
CA PRO A 258 4.43 3.52 -10.71
C PRO A 258 5.67 2.73 -11.15
N PHE A 259 6.35 2.06 -10.21
CA PHE A 259 7.63 1.37 -10.43
C PHE A 259 7.49 -0.14 -10.64
N VAL A 260 6.33 -0.73 -10.32
CA VAL A 260 6.08 -2.16 -10.49
C VAL A 260 4.71 -2.34 -11.13
N GLU A 261 4.69 -2.95 -12.31
CA GLU A 261 3.47 -3.13 -13.10
C GLU A 261 2.40 -3.89 -12.28
N ASN A 262 1.17 -3.37 -12.32
CA ASN A 262 0.00 -3.91 -11.61
C ASN A 262 0.14 -4.10 -10.10
N THR A 263 1.14 -3.48 -9.45
CA THR A 263 1.27 -3.54 -7.99
C THR A 263 0.53 -2.37 -7.35
N TRP A 264 -0.32 -2.65 -6.38
CA TRP A 264 -1.04 -1.66 -5.60
C TRP A 264 -0.47 -1.61 -4.18
N LYS A 265 -0.20 -0.40 -3.68
CA LYS A 265 0.28 -0.20 -2.31
C LYS A 265 -0.74 0.58 -1.49
N ILE A 266 -0.80 0.26 -0.21
CA ILE A 266 -1.77 0.83 0.73
C ILE A 266 -1.26 2.21 1.19
N LYS A 267 -2.04 3.26 0.91
CA LYS A 267 -1.77 4.65 1.26
C LYS A 267 -2.42 5.06 2.58
N PHE A 268 -3.63 4.55 2.86
CA PHE A 268 -4.27 4.77 4.15
C PHE A 268 -5.22 3.62 4.47
N ILE A 269 -5.54 3.49 5.76
CA ILE A 269 -6.44 2.48 6.29
C ILE A 269 -7.31 3.13 7.36
N ASN A 270 -8.63 2.98 7.25
CA ASN A 270 -9.53 3.19 8.37
C ASN A 270 -10.08 1.84 8.79
N LEU A 271 -9.71 1.36 9.97
CA LEU A 271 -10.22 0.12 10.53
C LEU A 271 -11.15 0.46 11.68
N ARG A 272 -12.36 -0.09 11.66
CA ARG A 272 -13.34 0.00 12.73
C ARG A 272 -13.72 -1.40 13.19
N ILE A 273 -13.53 -1.69 14.47
CA ILE A 273 -13.98 -2.94 15.11
C ILE A 273 -15.02 -2.61 16.17
N VAL A 274 -16.14 -3.32 16.16
CA VAL A 274 -17.21 -3.19 17.15
C VAL A 274 -17.46 -4.54 17.78
N GLY A 275 -17.22 -4.66 19.09
CA GLY A 275 -17.48 -5.87 19.85
C GLY A 275 -18.97 -6.12 20.09
N GLU A 276 -19.34 -7.38 20.30
CA GLU A 276 -20.72 -7.79 20.57
C GLU A 276 -21.29 -7.15 21.85
N SER A 277 -20.47 -6.98 22.88
CA SER A 277 -20.86 -6.41 24.18
C SER A 277 -21.22 -4.92 24.15
N SER A 278 -20.83 -4.18 23.10
CA SER A 278 -21.11 -2.75 22.95
C SER A 278 -22.44 -2.45 22.26
N LEU A 279 -23.31 -3.46 22.11
CA LEU A 279 -24.56 -3.37 21.37
C LEU A 279 -25.77 -3.30 22.29
N ALA A 280 -26.78 -2.56 21.84
CA ALA A 280 -28.09 -2.58 22.47
C ALA A 280 -28.72 -3.99 22.34
N PRO A 281 -29.30 -4.55 23.42
CA PRO A 281 -29.90 -5.88 23.38
C PRO A 281 -30.99 -5.98 22.30
N GLY A 282 -30.88 -7.00 21.44
CA GLY A 282 -31.83 -7.27 20.34
C GLY A 282 -31.38 -6.81 18.95
N THR A 283 -30.21 -6.18 18.80
CA THR A 283 -29.70 -5.70 17.51
C THR A 283 -28.82 -6.76 16.84
N THR A 284 -29.22 -7.30 15.69
CA THR A 284 -28.36 -8.18 14.87
C THR A 284 -27.42 -7.33 14.02
N LEU A 285 -26.11 -7.37 14.29
CA LEU A 285 -25.13 -6.69 13.44
C LEU A 285 -25.03 -7.37 12.08
N LYS A 286 -25.31 -6.63 11.00
CA LYS A 286 -24.90 -7.01 9.66
C LYS A 286 -23.63 -6.23 9.30
N PRO A 287 -22.50 -6.90 9.01
CA PRO A 287 -21.31 -6.21 8.53
C PRO A 287 -21.66 -5.48 7.24
N THR A 288 -21.59 -4.15 7.26
CA THR A 288 -21.98 -3.29 6.14
C THR A 288 -20.96 -2.18 6.00
N VAL A 289 -20.54 -1.92 4.76
CA VAL A 289 -19.66 -0.81 4.42
C VAL A 289 -20.48 0.49 4.32
N LYS A 290 -20.16 1.44 5.19
CA LYS A 290 -20.82 2.75 5.35
C LYS A 290 -20.20 3.86 4.52
N PHE A 291 -19.00 3.64 3.96
CA PHE A 291 -18.37 4.58 3.02
C PHE A 291 -19.18 4.73 1.74
N GLU A 292 -19.36 5.99 1.33
CA GLU A 292 -20.05 6.39 0.10
C GLU A 292 -19.07 7.07 -0.89
N GLN A 293 -19.40 7.05 -2.18
CA GLN A 293 -18.53 7.62 -3.21
C GLN A 293 -18.25 9.12 -3.02
N SER A 294 -19.16 9.86 -2.36
CA SER A 294 -18.96 11.26 -1.97
C SER A 294 -17.83 11.47 -0.96
N ASP A 295 -17.55 10.46 -0.14
CA ASP A 295 -16.49 10.55 0.87
C ASP A 295 -15.09 10.48 0.24
N LEU A 296 -15.00 10.03 -1.03
CA LEU A 296 -13.76 9.95 -1.80
C LEU A 296 -13.03 11.30 -1.83
N GLU A 297 -13.76 12.41 -2.02
CA GLU A 297 -13.20 13.77 -2.02
C GLU A 297 -12.67 14.19 -0.64
N ALA A 298 -13.32 13.76 0.44
CA ALA A 298 -12.83 14.02 1.81
C ALA A 298 -11.52 13.28 2.09
N PHE A 299 -11.36 12.05 1.59
CA PHE A 299 -10.10 11.30 1.71
C PHE A 299 -8.98 11.87 0.84
N TYR A 300 -9.31 12.47 -0.30
CA TYR A 300 -8.36 13.21 -1.14
C TYR A 300 -7.76 14.42 -0.43
N ASN A 301 -8.59 15.18 0.28
CA ASN A 301 -8.14 16.34 1.03
C ASN A 301 -7.19 15.94 2.17
N VAL A 302 -7.41 14.79 2.82
CA VAL A 302 -6.48 14.25 3.84
C VAL A 302 -5.11 13.88 3.26
N ILE A 303 -5.04 13.46 1.99
CA ILE A 303 -3.77 13.15 1.31
C ILE A 303 -3.02 14.43 0.92
N THR A 304 -3.73 15.52 0.63
CA THR A 304 -3.15 16.80 0.19
C THR A 304 -2.87 17.78 1.33
N SER A 305 -3.59 17.69 2.45
CA SER A 305 -3.37 18.51 3.64
C SER A 305 -2.37 17.87 4.61
N CYS A 306 -1.15 17.60 4.15
CA CYS A 306 -0.02 17.53 5.08
C CYS A 306 0.45 18.98 5.34
N GLY A 307 -0.33 19.64 6.20
CA GLY A 307 -0.16 21.02 6.63
C GLY A 307 -1.40 21.40 7.43
N ASP A 308 -1.39 21.08 8.73
CA ASP A 308 -2.30 21.50 9.80
C ASP A 308 -3.79 21.76 9.43
N ASN A 309 -4.66 20.82 9.79
CA ASN A 309 -5.78 21.06 10.72
C ASN A 309 -6.66 19.82 10.91
N GLU A 310 -7.02 19.55 12.17
CA GLU A 310 -8.05 18.60 12.55
C GLU A 310 -9.40 19.02 11.96
N LEU A 311 -10.03 18.15 11.18
CA LEU A 311 -11.45 18.25 10.87
C LEU A 311 -12.19 17.02 11.42
N LYS A 312 -12.96 17.27 12.48
CA LYS A 312 -14.00 16.36 12.99
C LYS A 312 -15.01 16.11 11.89
N LEU A 313 -15.05 14.88 11.37
CA LEU A 313 -16.18 14.37 10.60
C LEU A 313 -17.38 14.21 11.56
N THR A 314 -18.27 15.19 11.56
CA THR A 314 -19.56 15.11 12.26
C THR A 314 -20.47 14.19 11.47
N VAL A 315 -20.68 12.98 11.99
CA VAL A 315 -21.78 12.11 11.55
C VAL A 315 -23.09 12.82 11.89
N ARG A 316 -23.88 13.17 10.86
CA ARG A 316 -25.27 13.61 11.04
C ARG A 316 -26.08 12.46 11.64
N GLN A 317 -26.36 12.54 12.94
CA GLN A 317 -27.46 11.78 13.52
C GLN A 317 -28.76 12.54 13.25
N THR A 318 -29.62 11.94 12.43
CA THR A 318 -31.05 12.22 12.42
C THR A 318 -31.63 11.66 13.71
N VAL A 319 -31.96 12.53 14.65
CA VAL A 319 -32.89 12.21 15.75
C VAL A 319 -34.06 13.17 15.63
N ASP A 320 -35.18 12.55 15.30
CA ASP A 320 -36.52 13.12 15.33
C ASP A 320 -37.00 13.26 16.79
N SER A 321 -38.02 14.10 16.97
CA SER A 321 -38.84 14.36 18.16
C SER A 321 -38.42 15.47 19.16
N GLY A 322 -39.30 16.47 19.24
CA GLY A 322 -40.00 16.74 20.51
C GLY A 322 -39.62 18.00 21.29
N THR A 323 -40.34 19.10 21.01
CA THR A 323 -40.99 20.03 21.95
C THR A 323 -40.40 20.23 23.37
N GLY A 324 -40.09 21.48 23.74
CA GLY A 324 -40.07 21.90 25.15
C GLY A 324 -39.20 23.12 25.48
N ASP A 325 -39.86 24.28 25.51
CA ASP A 325 -39.63 25.51 26.28
C ASP A 325 -38.35 25.76 27.15
N GLN A 326 -37.86 27.02 27.03
CA GLN A 326 -37.44 27.99 28.07
C GLN A 326 -36.38 27.59 29.12
N ALA A 327 -35.49 28.43 29.65
CA ALA A 327 -35.01 29.79 29.46
C ALA A 327 -33.93 30.02 30.56
N LEU A 328 -33.06 31.03 30.41
CA LEU A 328 -32.29 31.72 31.49
C LEU A 328 -31.15 30.89 32.14
N CYS A 329 -29.99 31.39 32.58
CA CYS A 329 -29.40 32.72 32.64
C CYS A 329 -27.90 32.57 33.01
N SER A 330 -27.10 33.59 32.68
CA SER A 330 -25.87 34.14 33.32
C SER A 330 -25.13 33.30 34.38
N GLY A 331 -23.79 33.27 34.48
CA GLY A 331 -22.74 34.17 34.01
C GLY A 331 -21.52 34.03 34.96
N ASN A 332 -20.37 34.54 34.50
CA ASN A 332 -19.24 35.13 35.26
C ASN A 332 -18.60 34.34 36.44
N GLU A 333 -17.32 34.40 36.77
CA GLU A 333 -16.06 34.92 36.21
C GLU A 333 -14.99 34.45 37.24
N ALA A 334 -13.73 34.36 36.79
CA ALA A 334 -12.52 34.72 37.55
C ALA A 334 -11.98 33.88 38.75
N LEU A 335 -10.78 33.33 38.47
CA LEU A 335 -9.49 33.56 39.17
C LEU A 335 -9.07 32.76 40.43
N LEU A 336 -7.94 32.06 40.21
CA LEU A 336 -6.70 31.95 41.02
C LEU A 336 -6.78 31.41 42.46
N LYS A 337 -6.05 30.31 42.71
CA LYS A 337 -4.82 30.35 43.55
C LYS A 337 -4.01 29.04 43.55
N LYS A 338 -2.69 29.22 43.39
CA LYS A 338 -1.58 28.32 43.73
C LYS A 338 -1.77 27.58 45.06
N ARG A 339 -1.40 26.30 45.08
CA ARG A 339 -0.67 25.70 46.21
C ARG A 339 0.13 24.48 45.75
N GLU A 340 1.45 24.64 45.68
CA GLU A 340 2.42 23.55 45.79
C GLU A 340 2.40 23.02 47.23
N LEU A 341 2.58 21.71 47.42
CA LEU A 341 3.36 21.13 48.53
C LEU A 341 3.52 19.61 48.38
N SER A 342 4.77 19.22 48.19
CA SER A 342 5.50 18.09 48.81
C SER A 342 5.01 16.64 48.64
N LEU A 343 5.76 15.91 47.81
CA LEU A 343 6.04 14.46 47.95
C LEU A 343 6.99 14.21 49.13
N PRO A 344 6.90 13.03 49.76
CA PRO A 344 8.07 12.29 50.21
C PRO A 344 8.13 10.90 49.56
N ASN A 345 9.34 10.48 49.22
CA ASN A 345 9.71 9.16 48.72
C ASN A 345 10.66 8.51 49.76
N PRO A 346 11.12 7.27 49.58
CA PRO A 346 10.56 6.05 50.14
C PRO A 346 11.45 5.43 51.25
N LEU A 347 10.96 4.38 51.92
CA LEU A 347 11.79 3.53 52.78
C LEU A 347 11.64 2.06 52.40
N GLU A 348 12.81 1.44 52.25
CA GLU A 348 13.08 0.02 52.10
C GLU A 348 12.58 -0.80 53.30
N HIS A 349 12.21 -2.05 53.03
CA HIS A 349 12.65 -3.20 53.83
C HIS A 349 12.56 -4.49 53.01
#